data_AF-A0A9W9QXB0-F1
#
_entry.id   AF-A0A9W9QXB0-F1
#
_cell.length_a   1.000
_cell.length_b   1.000
_cell.length_c   1.000
_cell.angle_alpha   90.00
_cell.angle_beta   90.00
_cell.angle_gamma   90.00
#
_symmetry.space_group_name_H-M   'P 1'
#
loop_
_entity.id
_entity.type
_entity.pdbx_description
1 polymer ?
#
loop_
_entity_poly.entity_id
_entity_poly.type
_entity_poly.pdbx_seq_one_letter_code
_entity_poly.pdbx_strand_id
1 'polypeptide(L)'
;MSAEIDKLRRLLAKEQSLREEEQRLRREDRENLAEEQRLRAEEQRLRAEEQRLRREDQEKTSKTSLPTFLDGLHNHLFLGLEVQQDKTQSTRGDPANATNKLRPRKLKAWDSFAKEQEEIWRLLMDSSLVEKDCLLLSTL
;
A
#
# COMPACT_ATOMS: atom_id res chain seq x y z
N MET A 1 -60.16 -44.88 -38.49
CA MET A 1 -60.00 -44.29 -37.14
C MET A 1 -58.69 -44.68 -36.46
N SER A 2 -58.27 -45.96 -36.41
CA SER A 2 -57.00 -46.38 -35.75
C SER A 2 -55.73 -45.73 -36.33
N ALA A 3 -55.61 -45.67 -37.66
CA ALA A 3 -54.40 -45.13 -38.31
C ALA A 3 -54.16 -43.62 -38.05
N GLU A 4 -55.24 -42.85 -37.87
CA GLU A 4 -55.19 -41.43 -37.53
C GLU A 4 -54.65 -41.22 -36.11
N ILE A 5 -55.11 -42.04 -35.16
CA ILE A 5 -54.68 -42.02 -33.76
C ILE A 5 -53.19 -42.37 -33.66
N ASP A 6 -52.72 -43.36 -34.41
CA ASP A 6 -51.30 -43.76 -34.42
C ASP A 6 -50.39 -42.72 -35.09
N LYS A 7 -50.92 -41.95 -36.04
CA LYS A 7 -50.22 -40.80 -36.63
C LYS A 7 -50.10 -39.65 -35.64
N LEU A 8 -51.18 -39.32 -34.91
CA LEU A 8 -51.17 -38.29 -33.88
C LEU A 8 -50.24 -38.63 -32.71
N ARG A 9 -50.21 -39.89 -32.28
CA ARG A 9 -49.25 -40.37 -31.25
C ARG A 9 -47.79 -40.19 -31.68
N ARG A 10 -47.47 -40.50 -32.93
CA ARG A 10 -46.11 -40.31 -33.49
C ARG A 10 -45.72 -38.84 -33.56
N LEU A 11 -46.65 -37.96 -33.95
CA LEU A 11 -46.41 -36.52 -33.98
C LEU A 11 -46.18 -35.97 -32.57
N LEU A 12 -46.98 -36.40 -31.59
CA LEU A 12 -46.82 -35.98 -30.20
C LEU A 12 -45.47 -36.43 -29.60
N ALA A 13 -45.06 -37.68 -29.87
CA ALA A 13 -43.76 -38.18 -29.43
C ALA A 13 -42.59 -37.40 -30.06
N LYS A 14 -42.70 -37.03 -31.34
CA LYS A 14 -41.69 -36.22 -32.03
C LYS A 14 -41.61 -34.79 -31.45
N GLU A 15 -42.76 -34.16 -31.21
CA GLU A 15 -42.86 -32.85 -30.55
C GLU A 15 -42.23 -32.89 -29.14
N GLN A 16 -42.49 -33.93 -28.36
CA GLN A 16 -41.89 -34.12 -27.03
C GLN A 16 -40.37 -34.26 -27.11
N SER A 17 -39.86 -35.09 -28.02
CA SER A 17 -38.42 -35.27 -28.23
C SER A 17 -37.72 -33.97 -28.63
N LEU A 18 -38.34 -33.15 -29.49
CA LEU A 18 -37.78 -31.85 -29.89
C LEU A 18 -37.73 -30.87 -28.72
N ARG A 19 -38.75 -30.86 -27.86
CA ARG A 19 -38.77 -30.01 -26.66
C ARG A 19 -37.71 -30.43 -25.64
N GLU A 20 -37.49 -31.73 -25.47
CA GLU A 20 -36.44 -32.24 -24.59
C GLU A 20 -35.05 -31.84 -25.10
N GLU A 21 -34.81 -31.95 -26.41
CA GLU A 21 -33.56 -31.53 -27.04
C GLU A 21 -33.32 -30.02 -26.90
N GLU A 22 -34.36 -29.20 -27.14
CA GLU A 22 -34.28 -27.75 -26.94
C GLU A 22 -34.00 -27.39 -25.48
N GLN A 23 -34.61 -28.09 -24.52
CA GLN A 23 -34.34 -27.88 -23.10
C GLN A 23 -32.91 -28.27 -22.71
N ARG A 24 -32.35 -29.32 -23.32
CA ARG A 24 -30.95 -29.72 -23.10
C ARG A 24 -30.00 -28.66 -23.63
N LEU A 25 -30.19 -28.20 -24.86
CA LEU A 25 -29.38 -27.14 -25.46
C LEU A 25 -29.42 -25.85 -24.62
N ARG A 26 -30.62 -25.45 -24.16
CA ARG A 26 -30.76 -24.27 -23.27
C ARG A 26 -30.06 -24.42 -21.93
N ARG A 27 -29.93 -25.64 -21.39
CA ARG A 27 -29.17 -25.88 -20.16
C ARG A 27 -27.67 -25.79 -20.41
N GLU A 28 -27.19 -26.40 -21.48
CA GLU A 28 -25.79 -26.37 -21.89
C GLU A 28 -25.31 -24.93 -22.16
N ASP A 29 -26.10 -24.14 -22.89
CA ASP A 29 -25.79 -22.71 -23.11
C ASP A 29 -25.70 -21.92 -21.79
N ARG A 30 -26.57 -22.22 -20.82
CA ARG A 30 -26.53 -21.56 -19.50
C ARG A 30 -25.30 -21.98 -18.70
N GLU A 31 -24.93 -23.24 -18.77
CA GLU A 31 -23.74 -23.77 -18.10
C GLU A 31 -22.46 -23.15 -18.71
N ASN A 32 -22.37 -23.10 -20.04
CA ASN A 32 -21.26 -22.46 -20.75
C ASN A 32 -21.14 -20.98 -20.42
N LEU A 33 -22.26 -20.24 -20.39
CA LEU A 33 -22.25 -18.83 -20.02
C LEU A 33 -21.83 -18.62 -18.56
N ALA A 34 -22.26 -19.49 -17.64
CA ALA A 34 -21.85 -19.43 -16.24
C ALA A 34 -20.35 -19.74 -16.08
N GLU A 35 -19.82 -20.71 -16.82
CA GLU A 35 -18.40 -21.02 -16.81
C GLU A 35 -17.55 -19.88 -17.38
N GLU A 36 -17.97 -19.27 -18.49
CA GLU A 36 -17.29 -18.11 -19.05
C GLU A 36 -17.27 -16.93 -18.07
N GLN A 37 -18.37 -16.67 -17.37
CA GLN A 37 -18.41 -15.64 -16.32
C GLN A 37 -17.46 -15.95 -15.17
N ARG A 38 -17.37 -17.21 -14.74
CA ARG A 38 -16.44 -17.64 -13.68
C ARG A 38 -14.99 -17.43 -14.10
N LEU A 39 -14.62 -17.83 -15.31
CA LEU A 39 -13.27 -17.66 -15.85
C LEU A 39 -12.88 -16.18 -15.92
N ARG A 40 -13.79 -15.30 -16.40
CA ARG A 40 -13.56 -13.85 -16.42
C ARG A 40 -13.37 -13.26 -15.02
N ALA A 41 -14.17 -13.71 -14.04
CA ALA A 41 -14.04 -13.26 -12.66
C ALA A 41 -12.72 -13.71 -12.04
N GLU A 42 -12.28 -14.93 -12.32
CA GLU A 42 -10.99 -15.45 -11.86
C GLU A 42 -9.81 -14.71 -12.48
N GLU A 43 -9.85 -14.44 -13.79
CA GLU A 43 -8.84 -13.64 -14.47
C GLU A 43 -8.74 -12.22 -13.89
N GLN A 44 -9.88 -11.57 -13.62
CA GLN A 44 -9.90 -10.25 -12.99
C GLN A 44 -9.28 -10.28 -11.58
N ARG A 45 -9.56 -11.33 -10.80
CA ARG A 45 -8.96 -11.50 -9.47
C ARG A 45 -7.46 -11.69 -9.55
N LEU A 46 -6.98 -12.53 -10.46
CA LEU A 46 -5.54 -12.77 -10.66
C LEU A 46 -4.82 -11.48 -11.07
N ARG A 47 -5.38 -10.70 -12.00
CA ARG A 47 -4.82 -9.40 -12.40
C ARG A 47 -4.79 -8.40 -11.24
N ALA A 48 -5.84 -8.35 -10.43
CA ALA A 48 -5.89 -7.47 -9.27
C ALA A 48 -4.84 -7.86 -8.21
N GLU A 49 -4.65 -9.17 -7.99
CA GLU A 49 -3.65 -9.69 -7.08
C GLU A 49 -2.22 -9.42 -7.57
N GLU A 50 -1.94 -9.65 -8.85
CA GLU A 50 -0.65 -9.32 -9.48
C GLU A 50 -0.34 -7.82 -9.37
N GLN A 51 -1.33 -6.95 -9.62
CA GLN A 51 -1.17 -5.51 -9.43
C GLN A 51 -0.87 -5.13 -7.97
N ARG A 52 -1.53 -5.79 -7.01
CA ARG A 52 -1.29 -5.55 -5.59
C ARG A 52 0.14 -5.96 -5.20
N LEU A 53 0.55 -7.17 -5.57
CA LEU A 53 1.91 -7.67 -5.35
C LEU A 53 2.96 -6.75 -5.97
N ARG A 54 2.73 -6.29 -7.21
CA ARG A 54 3.65 -5.36 -7.88
C ARG A 54 3.74 -4.02 -7.16
N ARG A 55 2.63 -3.49 -6.62
CA ARG A 55 2.64 -2.27 -5.81
C ARG A 55 3.41 -2.48 -4.50
N GLU A 56 3.15 -3.57 -3.79
CA GLU A 56 3.85 -3.89 -2.54
C GLU A 56 5.37 -4.04 -2.76
N ASP A 57 5.80 -4.70 -3.84
CA ASP A 57 7.22 -4.83 -4.18
C ASP A 57 7.82 -3.49 -4.62
N GLN A 58 7.06 -2.67 -5.34
CA GLN A 58 7.48 -1.30 -5.65
C GLN A 58 7.64 -0.47 -4.38
N GLU A 59 6.72 -0.54 -3.42
CA GLU A 59 6.83 0.19 -2.15
C GLU A 59 8.07 -0.24 -1.36
N LYS A 60 8.37 -1.55 -1.31
CA LYS A 60 9.58 -2.08 -0.64
C LYS A 60 10.89 -1.68 -1.32
N THR A 61 10.89 -1.52 -2.64
CA THR A 61 12.08 -1.21 -3.45
C THR A 61 12.18 0.26 -3.85
N SER A 62 11.17 1.06 -3.53
CA SER A 62 11.13 2.49 -3.81
C SER A 62 12.22 3.19 -3.00
N LYS A 63 12.77 4.25 -3.59
CA LYS A 63 13.69 5.13 -2.88
C LYS A 63 12.91 5.80 -1.76
N THR A 64 13.32 5.59 -0.51
CA THR A 64 12.77 6.35 0.61
C THR A 64 13.28 7.77 0.52
N SER A 65 12.38 8.74 0.34
CA SER A 65 12.72 10.15 0.43
C SER A 65 13.11 10.51 1.88
N LEU A 66 13.91 11.56 2.04
CA LEU A 66 14.35 12.01 3.36
C LEU A 66 13.16 12.32 4.30
N PRO A 67 12.09 13.01 3.88
CA PRO A 67 10.93 13.25 4.74
C PRO A 67 10.28 11.96 5.25
N THR A 68 10.02 11.00 4.36
CA THR A 68 9.40 9.71 4.72
C THR A 68 10.26 8.93 5.70
N PHE A 69 11.58 8.96 5.50
CA PHE A 69 12.52 8.32 6.42
C PHE A 69 12.51 8.99 7.81
N LEU A 70 12.57 10.33 7.87
CA LEU A 70 12.55 11.07 9.12
C LEU A 70 11.23 10.88 9.89
N ASP A 71 10.10 10.83 9.19
CA ASP A 71 8.79 10.52 9.78
C ASP A 71 8.78 9.11 10.38
N GLY A 72 9.30 8.12 9.66
CA GLY A 72 9.45 6.76 10.17
C GLY A 72 10.33 6.69 11.43
N LEU A 73 11.41 7.47 11.48
CA LEU A 73 12.23 7.58 12.69
C LEU A 73 11.45 8.18 13.86
N HIS A 74 10.68 9.26 13.64
CA HIS A 74 9.86 9.87 14.68
C HIS A 74 8.74 8.93 15.18
N ASN A 75 8.10 8.20 14.28
CA ASN A 75 6.97 7.34 14.64
C ASN A 75 7.38 5.99 15.22
N HIS A 76 8.52 5.45 14.80
CA HIS A 76 8.91 4.07 15.14
C HIS A 76 10.19 3.95 15.97
N LEU A 77 11.09 4.93 15.92
CA LEU A 77 12.37 4.89 16.64
C LEU A 77 12.47 5.92 17.77
N PHE A 78 11.57 6.91 17.81
CA PHE A 78 11.53 7.87 18.91
C PHE A 78 11.07 7.17 20.20
N LEU A 79 12.04 6.62 20.93
CA LEU A 79 11.86 6.28 22.34
C LEU A 79 11.74 7.61 23.07
N GLY A 80 10.56 7.83 23.66
CA GLY A 80 10.20 9.05 24.37
C GLY A 80 11.36 9.57 25.19
N LEU A 81 12.03 10.62 24.67
CA LEU A 81 13.04 11.38 25.40
C LEU A 81 12.30 12.24 26.42
N GLU A 82 11.70 11.59 27.40
CA GLU A 82 11.14 12.27 28.55
C GLU A 82 12.29 12.80 29.39
N VAL A 83 12.24 14.09 29.71
CA VAL A 83 13.20 14.69 30.63
C VAL A 83 13.08 13.96 31.95
N GLN A 84 14.13 13.22 32.33
CA GLN A 84 14.20 12.53 33.61
C GLN A 84 14.10 13.56 34.75
N GLN A 85 12.90 13.66 35.34
CA GLN A 85 12.61 14.60 36.43
C GLN A 85 13.23 14.14 37.76
N ASP A 86 13.45 12.84 37.91
CA ASP A 86 14.14 12.29 39.08
C ASP A 86 15.64 12.56 38.96
N LYS A 87 16.10 13.59 39.70
CA LYS A 87 17.52 13.96 39.82
C LYS A 87 18.41 12.81 40.26
N THR A 88 17.85 11.76 40.88
CA THR A 88 18.63 10.60 41.34
C THR A 88 18.97 9.61 40.23
N GLN A 89 18.19 9.61 39.15
CA GLN A 89 18.39 8.77 37.97
C GLN A 89 19.07 9.52 36.81
N SER A 90 19.30 10.82 36.97
CA SER A 90 20.16 11.58 36.06
C SER A 90 21.58 11.07 36.11
N THR A 91 22.30 11.16 34.99
CA THR A 91 23.74 10.90 34.93
C THR A 91 24.45 11.80 35.95
N ARG A 92 24.98 11.19 37.01
CA ARG A 92 25.71 11.88 38.08
C ARG A 92 27.19 11.87 37.75
N GLY A 93 27.81 13.03 37.78
CA GLY A 93 29.24 13.20 37.62
C GLY A 93 29.61 14.66 37.84
N ASP A 94 30.77 14.91 38.44
CA ASP A 94 31.35 16.25 38.43
C ASP A 94 31.76 16.56 36.97
N PRO A 95 31.21 17.61 36.34
CA PRO A 95 31.60 18.02 34.99
C PRO A 95 33.11 18.32 34.89
N ALA A 96 33.76 18.60 36.02
CA ALA A 96 35.20 18.81 36.10
C ALA A 96 36.02 17.50 36.20
N ASN A 97 35.40 16.33 36.40
CA ASN A 97 36.08 15.02 36.50
C ASN A 97 36.46 14.43 35.11
N ALA A 98 36.75 15.32 34.17
CA ALA A 98 37.23 15.01 32.84
C ALA A 98 38.75 15.24 32.77
N THR A 99 39.48 14.72 33.74
CA THR A 99 40.95 14.79 33.80
C THR A 99 41.50 14.24 32.47
N ASN A 100 42.38 15.00 31.81
CA ASN A 100 42.93 14.71 30.47
C ASN A 100 41.97 14.79 29.27
N LYS A 101 40.75 15.37 29.38
CA LYS A 101 39.93 15.67 28.19
C LYS A 101 40.14 17.11 27.73
N LEU A 102 40.29 17.30 26.42
CA LEU A 102 40.25 18.63 25.81
C LEU A 102 38.84 19.20 25.98
N ARG A 103 38.74 20.40 26.58
CA ARG A 103 37.49 21.12 26.75
C ARG A 103 37.65 22.59 26.34
N PRO A 104 36.65 23.20 25.69
CA PRO A 104 36.67 24.62 25.42
C PRO A 104 36.82 25.42 26.71
N ARG A 105 37.73 26.40 26.75
CA ARG A 105 37.87 27.32 27.91
C ARG A 105 36.81 28.41 27.94
N LYS A 106 36.18 28.67 26.79
CA LYS A 106 35.14 29.68 26.61
C LYS A 106 34.10 29.14 25.64
N LEU A 107 32.83 29.32 25.98
CA LEU A 107 31.73 29.16 25.04
C LEU A 107 31.51 30.52 24.38
N LYS A 108 31.29 30.53 23.07
CA LYS A 108 30.94 31.74 22.32
C LYS A 108 29.53 31.55 21.76
N ALA A 109 28.71 32.59 21.79
CA ALA A 109 27.42 32.60 21.13
C ALA A 109 27.61 32.38 19.61
N TRP A 110 26.73 31.58 19.02
CA TRP A 110 26.67 31.37 17.58
C TRP A 110 25.62 32.32 17.01
N ASP A 111 25.99 33.60 16.90
CA ASP A 111 25.05 34.68 16.57
C ASP A 111 24.41 34.53 15.18
N SER A 112 25.10 33.86 14.26
CA SER A 112 24.63 33.58 12.89
C SER A 112 23.86 32.27 12.74
N PHE A 113 23.70 31.48 13.82
CA PHE A 113 23.16 30.12 13.76
C PHE A 113 21.81 30.06 13.04
N ALA A 114 20.87 30.94 13.40
CA ALA A 114 19.52 30.92 12.81
C ALA A 114 19.55 31.11 11.29
N LYS A 115 20.38 32.05 10.82
CA LYS A 115 20.53 32.34 9.39
C LYS A 115 21.20 31.18 8.66
N GLU A 116 22.30 30.66 9.20
CA GLU A 116 23.01 29.53 8.61
C GLU A 116 22.13 28.27 8.57
N GLN A 117 21.35 28.03 9.62
CA GLN A 117 20.40 26.93 9.69
C GLN A 117 19.32 27.07 8.60
N GLU A 118 18.73 28.24 8.41
CA GLU A 118 17.75 28.48 7.34
C GLU A 118 18.33 28.24 5.95
N GLU A 119 19.56 28.71 5.69
CA GLU A 119 20.25 28.47 4.42
C GLU A 119 20.51 26.99 4.17
N ILE A 120 20.95 26.24 5.19
CA ILE A 120 21.13 24.78 5.13
C ILE A 120 19.81 24.08 4.82
N TRP A 121 18.72 24.47 5.49
CA TRP A 121 17.40 23.88 5.25
C TRP A 121 16.90 24.15 3.85
N ARG A 122 17.09 25.36 3.33
CA ARG A 122 16.73 25.68 1.94
C ARG A 122 17.50 24.78 0.96
N LEU A 123 18.81 24.66 1.11
CA LEU A 123 19.63 23.80 0.26
C LEU A 123 19.23 22.32 0.35
N LEU A 124 18.87 21.86 1.55
CA LEU A 124 18.39 20.50 1.78
C LEU A 124 17.06 20.25 1.07
N MET A 125 16.11 21.19 1.16
CA MET A 125 14.80 21.09 0.53
C MET A 125 14.88 21.19 -1.00
N ASP A 126 15.88 21.90 -1.54
CA ASP A 126 16.13 21.98 -2.99
C ASP A 126 16.89 20.74 -3.54
N SER A 127 17.39 19.86 -2.67
CA SER A 127 18.19 18.70 -3.06
C SER A 127 17.34 17.52 -3.54
N SER A 128 17.96 16.57 -4.24
CA SER A 128 17.31 15.32 -4.67
C SER A 128 16.95 14.37 -3.52
N LEU A 129 17.31 14.70 -2.27
CA LEU A 129 16.92 13.92 -1.08
C LEU A 129 15.44 14.14 -0.72
N VAL A 130 14.88 15.27 -1.15
CA VAL A 130 13.46 15.61 -0.98
C VAL A 130 12.80 15.45 -2.35
N GLU A 131 12.05 14.38 -2.54
CA GLU A 131 11.32 14.16 -3.80
C GLU A 131 10.25 15.25 -3.98
N LYS A 132 10.11 15.75 -5.21
CA LYS A 132 9.24 16.89 -5.58
C LYS A 132 7.74 16.64 -5.39
N ASP A 133 7.35 15.43 -5.00
CA ASP A 133 5.95 15.02 -4.88
C ASP A 133 5.33 15.34 -3.51
N CYS A 134 6.10 15.88 -2.55
CA CYS A 134 5.58 16.34 -1.26
C CYS A 134 4.77 17.65 -1.32
N LEU A 135 4.61 18.28 -2.49
CA LEU A 135 3.91 19.57 -2.63
C LEU A 135 2.39 19.47 -2.85
N LEU A 136 1.77 18.29 -2.72
CA LEU A 136 0.32 18.12 -2.94
C LEU A 136 -0.53 17.94 -1.66
N LEU A 137 0.02 18.14 -0.45
CA LEU A 137 -0.75 17.99 0.80
C LEU A 137 -0.89 19.26 1.65
N SER A 138 -0.68 20.46 1.09
CA SER A 138 -0.85 21.72 1.83
C SER A 138 -1.84 22.70 1.19
N THR A 139 -2.98 22.19 0.73
CA THR A 139 -4.21 22.99 0.52
C THR A 139 -5.38 22.31 1.23
N LEU A 140 -5.43 22.49 2.55
CA LEU A 140 -6.63 22.46 3.40
C LEU A 140 -6.39 23.37 4.60
#